data_AF-A0A925P7Q9-F1
#
_entry.id   AF-A0A925P7Q9-F1
#
_cell.length_a   1.000
_cell.length_b   1.000
_cell.length_c   1.000
_cell.angle_alpha   90.00
_cell.angle_beta   90.00
_cell.angle_gamma   90.00
#
_symmetry.space_group_name_H-M   'P 1'
#
loop_
_entity.id
_entity.type
_entity.pdbx_description
1 polymer ?
#
loop_
_entity_poly.entity_id
_entity_poly.type
_entity_poly.pdbx_seq_one_letter_code
_entity_poly.pdbx_strand_id
1 'polypeptide(L)'
;SPDGSKLYGMMQNALIQDGGLDASLARVGLNNRIVEIDVETGALREFVYVLDSRSNGVNEIVALNDHEFLVLERDGRVGAAAAFKRLFKIDITGASDVRDVKQLPVSGLPSGVVAVAKSPFLDLLDPAYGLAGPSFPEKIEGLTFGPDLPDGRRMLVVTNDNDFVAAQDNHFYVFAIDTWLLPNYQAQQISSHHRCERDREHD
;
A
#
# COMPACT_ATOMS: atom_id res chain seq x y z
N SER A 1 0.93 1.45 -12.10
CA SER A 1 1.11 0.13 -12.71
C SER A 1 2.57 -0.05 -13.11
N PRO A 2 3.04 -1.29 -13.32
CA PRO A 2 4.42 -1.55 -13.72
C PRO A 2 4.82 -0.85 -15.02
N ASP A 3 3.89 -0.75 -15.99
CA ASP A 3 4.09 -0.11 -17.30
C ASP A 3 3.98 1.43 -17.27
N GLY A 4 3.56 2.01 -16.14
CA GLY A 4 3.37 3.46 -15.99
C GLY A 4 2.08 4.03 -16.62
N SER A 5 1.20 3.20 -17.21
CA SER A 5 -0.07 3.68 -17.80
C SER A 5 -1.11 4.11 -16.74
N LYS A 6 -1.01 3.58 -15.52
CA LYS A 6 -1.87 3.90 -14.38
C LYS A 6 -1.05 4.42 -13.20
N LEU A 7 -1.56 5.44 -12.52
CA LEU A 7 -1.12 5.87 -11.20
C LEU A 7 -2.08 5.29 -10.14
N TYR A 8 -1.54 4.73 -9.07
CA TYR A 8 -2.31 4.28 -7.92
C TYR A 8 -1.96 5.11 -6.70
N GLY A 9 -2.97 5.52 -5.95
CA GLY A 9 -2.82 6.20 -4.67
C GLY A 9 -3.73 5.56 -3.64
N MET A 10 -3.34 5.61 -2.37
CA MET A 10 -4.14 5.05 -1.29
C MET A 10 -4.14 6.03 -0.12
N MET A 11 -5.31 6.27 0.46
CA MET A 11 -5.40 7.12 1.65
C MET A 11 -4.83 6.36 2.85
N GLN A 12 -4.29 7.07 3.85
CA GLN A 12 -3.80 6.38 5.05
C GLN A 12 -4.94 5.76 5.87
N ASN A 13 -6.08 6.43 5.94
CA ASN A 13 -7.28 5.99 6.65
C ASN A 13 -8.52 6.31 5.81
N ALA A 14 -9.66 5.71 6.19
CA ALA A 14 -10.96 6.08 5.64
C ALA A 14 -11.17 7.61 5.62
N LEU A 15 -11.83 8.11 4.58
CA LEU A 15 -12.09 9.54 4.44
C LEU A 15 -13.14 10.02 5.47
N ILE A 16 -13.27 11.34 5.70
CA ILE A 16 -14.16 11.86 6.76
C ILE A 16 -15.60 11.58 6.35
N GLN A 17 -15.90 11.70 5.06
CA GLN A 17 -17.17 11.31 4.51
C GLN A 17 -17.45 9.82 4.67
N ASP A 18 -16.42 8.97 4.73
CA ASP A 18 -16.52 7.50 4.79
C ASP A 18 -16.51 6.97 6.23
N GLY A 19 -17.27 7.63 7.11
CA GLY A 19 -17.51 7.15 8.49
C GLY A 19 -17.42 8.21 9.58
N GLY A 20 -16.92 9.41 9.28
CA GLY A 20 -16.85 10.52 10.22
C GLY A 20 -15.70 10.42 11.21
N LEU A 21 -15.82 11.20 12.28
CA LEU A 21 -14.87 11.30 13.38
C LEU A 21 -15.53 10.95 14.70
N ASP A 22 -14.76 10.44 15.66
CA ASP A 22 -15.19 10.34 17.06
C ASP A 22 -15.01 11.66 17.83
N ALA A 23 -15.31 11.63 19.13
CA ALA A 23 -15.18 12.79 20.03
C ALA A 23 -13.74 13.31 20.17
N SER A 24 -12.73 12.51 19.82
CA SER A 24 -11.31 12.87 19.82
C SER A 24 -10.80 13.31 18.45
N LEU A 25 -11.69 13.48 17.47
CA LEU A 25 -11.39 13.79 16.07
C LEU A 25 -10.63 12.67 15.34
N ALA A 26 -10.67 11.43 15.85
CA ALA A 26 -10.08 10.28 15.18
C ALA A 26 -11.04 9.69 14.13
N ARG A 27 -10.50 9.18 13.04
CA ARG A 27 -11.25 8.51 11.97
C ARG A 27 -11.81 7.20 12.49
N VAL A 28 -13.09 6.93 12.24
CA VAL A 28 -13.75 5.70 12.73
C VAL A 28 -14.14 4.70 11.64
N GLY A 29 -14.05 5.09 10.36
CA GLY A 29 -14.36 4.23 9.22
C GLY A 29 -13.30 3.15 8.98
N LEU A 30 -13.75 1.96 8.59
CA LEU A 30 -12.88 0.85 8.15
C LEU A 30 -12.64 0.84 6.64
N ASN A 31 -13.52 1.47 5.87
CA ASN A 31 -13.51 1.44 4.41
C ASN A 31 -12.59 2.55 3.89
N ASN A 32 -11.37 2.16 3.55
CA ASN A 32 -10.36 3.02 2.95
C ASN A 32 -10.46 3.01 1.42
N ARG A 33 -10.02 4.08 0.77
CA ARG A 33 -10.08 4.20 -0.70
C ARG A 33 -8.72 4.05 -1.34
N ILE A 34 -8.67 3.21 -2.37
CA ILE A 34 -7.61 3.17 -3.38
C ILE A 34 -8.12 3.94 -4.59
N VAL A 35 -7.30 4.86 -5.10
CA VAL A 35 -7.58 5.62 -6.32
C VAL A 35 -6.69 5.08 -7.43
N GLU A 36 -7.28 4.79 -8.58
CA GLU A 36 -6.57 4.55 -9.83
C GLU A 36 -6.83 5.72 -10.78
N ILE A 37 -5.76 6.21 -11.41
CA ILE A 37 -5.82 7.26 -12.43
C ILE A 37 -5.14 6.72 -13.69
N ASP A 38 -5.85 6.76 -14.80
CA ASP A 38 -5.24 6.61 -16.12
C ASP A 38 -4.37 7.82 -16.44
N VAL A 39 -3.08 7.61 -16.68
CA VAL A 39 -2.10 8.71 -16.80
C VAL A 39 -2.31 9.52 -18.08
N GLU A 40 -2.78 8.89 -19.16
CA GLU A 40 -3.00 9.56 -20.44
C GLU A 40 -4.31 10.38 -20.43
N THR A 41 -5.39 9.78 -19.96
CA THR A 41 -6.75 10.34 -20.06
C THR A 41 -7.23 11.06 -18.81
N GLY A 42 -6.60 10.81 -17.66
CA GLY A 42 -7.06 11.27 -16.35
C GLY A 42 -8.30 10.53 -15.83
N ALA A 43 -8.74 9.46 -16.50
CA ALA A 43 -9.89 8.68 -16.06
C ALA A 43 -9.63 8.04 -14.67
N LEU A 44 -10.57 8.24 -13.75
CA LEU A 44 -10.43 7.83 -12.36
C LEU A 44 -11.34 6.65 -12.03
N ARG A 45 -10.82 5.69 -11.26
CA ARG A 45 -11.60 4.65 -10.57
C ARG A 45 -11.25 4.68 -9.08
N GLU A 46 -12.19 4.27 -8.24
CA GLU A 46 -11.91 4.06 -6.82
C GLU A 46 -12.31 2.67 -6.38
N PHE A 47 -11.52 2.07 -5.50
CA PHE A 47 -11.77 0.74 -4.94
C PHE A 47 -11.78 0.80 -3.41
N VAL A 48 -12.55 -0.10 -2.79
CA VAL A 48 -12.61 -0.19 -1.32
C VAL A 48 -11.56 -1.18 -0.81
N TYR A 49 -10.69 -0.70 0.07
CA TYR A 49 -9.85 -1.53 0.92
C TYR A 49 -10.37 -1.46 2.35
N VAL A 50 -10.65 -2.61 2.96
CA VAL A 50 -11.13 -2.65 4.35
C VAL A 50 -9.93 -2.84 5.28
N LEU A 51 -9.69 -1.88 6.18
CA LEU A 51 -8.67 -2.00 7.23
C LEU A 51 -8.96 -3.19 8.16
N ASP A 52 -7.92 -3.86 8.66
CA ASP A 52 -8.10 -4.91 9.68
C ASP A 52 -8.60 -4.30 11.01
N SER A 53 -8.18 -3.07 11.29
CA SER A 53 -8.67 -2.29 12.42
C SER A 53 -8.68 -0.80 12.08
N ARG A 54 -9.67 -0.07 12.59
CA ARG A 54 -9.74 1.41 12.52
C ARG A 54 -8.58 2.12 13.25
N SER A 55 -7.83 1.39 14.08
CA SER A 55 -6.62 1.90 14.74
C SER A 55 -5.36 1.79 13.89
N ASN A 56 -5.44 1.10 12.75
CA ASN A 56 -4.35 0.94 11.82
C ASN A 56 -4.47 1.96 10.69
N GLY A 57 -3.33 2.28 10.07
CA GLY A 57 -3.28 3.06 8.83
C GLY A 57 -2.54 2.29 7.74
N VAL A 58 -2.85 2.64 6.50
CA VAL A 58 -2.06 2.25 5.34
C VAL A 58 -0.93 3.22 5.13
N ASN A 59 0.28 2.70 4.97
CA ASN A 59 1.49 3.53 4.95
C ASN A 59 2.35 3.33 3.71
N GLU A 60 2.05 2.32 2.89
CA GLU A 60 2.74 2.09 1.63
C GLU A 60 1.91 1.16 0.72
N ILE A 61 2.07 1.32 -0.59
CA ILE A 61 1.54 0.44 -1.63
C ILE A 61 2.56 0.27 -2.76
N VAL A 62 2.88 -0.98 -3.10
CA VAL A 62 3.75 -1.30 -4.25
C VAL A 62 3.04 -2.27 -5.21
N ALA A 63 3.12 -1.98 -6.50
CA ALA A 63 2.53 -2.83 -7.54
C ALA A 63 3.31 -4.15 -7.69
N LEU A 64 2.58 -5.25 -7.76
CA LEU A 64 3.10 -6.56 -8.15
C LEU A 64 2.89 -6.80 -9.64
N ASN A 65 1.76 -6.32 -10.17
CA ASN A 65 1.44 -6.23 -11.60
C ASN A 65 0.40 -5.11 -11.81
N ASP A 66 -0.42 -5.18 -12.85
CA ASP A 66 -1.45 -4.19 -13.18
C ASP A 66 -2.71 -4.26 -12.29
N HIS A 67 -2.88 -5.31 -11.50
CA HIS A 67 -4.06 -5.48 -10.63
C HIS A 67 -3.77 -6.00 -9.21
N GLU A 68 -2.57 -6.53 -8.96
CA GLU A 68 -2.13 -7.00 -7.64
C GLU A 68 -1.10 -6.04 -7.02
N PHE A 69 -1.18 -5.89 -5.69
CA PHE A 69 -0.31 -4.99 -4.92
C PHE A 69 0.08 -5.62 -3.58
N LEU A 70 1.22 -5.16 -3.03
CA LEU A 70 1.47 -5.27 -1.59
C LEU A 70 1.10 -3.95 -0.93
N VAL A 71 0.31 -4.02 0.13
CA VAL A 71 -0.10 -2.87 0.94
C VAL A 71 0.41 -3.07 2.36
N LEU A 72 1.07 -2.06 2.90
CA LEU A 72 1.51 -2.03 4.29
C LEU A 72 0.43 -1.40 5.16
N GLU A 73 -0.05 -2.16 6.14
CA GLU A 73 -0.95 -1.68 7.18
C GLU A 73 -0.30 -1.82 8.56
N ARG A 74 -0.32 -0.74 9.36
CA ARG A 74 0.40 -0.67 10.63
C ARG A 74 -0.35 0.08 11.72
N ASP A 75 -0.10 -0.27 12.98
CA ASP A 75 -0.47 0.57 14.12
C ASP A 75 0.53 1.71 14.34
N GLY A 76 0.16 2.72 15.13
CA GLY A 76 1.06 3.81 15.55
C GLY A 76 1.92 3.50 16.77
N ARG A 77 2.20 2.22 17.06
CA ARG A 77 2.98 1.82 18.23
C ARG A 77 4.43 1.51 17.87
N VAL A 78 5.33 1.69 18.83
CA VAL A 78 6.79 1.56 18.70
C VAL A 78 7.36 0.57 19.71
N GLY A 79 8.54 0.04 19.43
CA GLY A 79 9.31 -0.80 20.32
C GLY A 79 8.52 -2.03 20.77
N ALA A 80 8.61 -2.35 22.07
CA ALA A 80 7.89 -3.47 22.66
C ALA A 80 6.35 -3.31 22.64
N ALA A 81 5.84 -2.11 22.37
CA ALA A 81 4.39 -1.87 22.24
C ALA A 81 3.87 -2.09 20.81
N ALA A 82 4.75 -2.22 19.80
CA ALA A 82 4.33 -2.52 18.43
C ALA A 82 3.50 -3.81 18.39
N ALA A 83 2.28 -3.74 17.83
CA ALA A 83 1.36 -4.88 17.83
C ALA A 83 0.84 -5.24 16.44
N PHE A 84 1.00 -4.36 15.44
CA PHE A 84 0.53 -4.62 14.08
C PHE A 84 1.41 -3.93 13.04
N LYS A 85 2.14 -4.71 12.22
CA LYS A 85 3.05 -4.22 11.15
C LYS A 85 3.05 -5.23 10.00
N ARG A 86 2.03 -5.20 9.14
CA ARG A 86 1.75 -6.30 8.19
C ARG A 86 1.66 -5.82 6.76
N LEU A 87 2.21 -6.63 5.85
CA LEU A 87 1.93 -6.53 4.43
C LEU A 87 0.78 -7.45 4.08
N PHE A 88 -0.13 -6.93 3.27
CA PHE A 88 -1.21 -7.67 2.64
C PHE A 88 -0.99 -7.70 1.14
N LYS A 89 -1.23 -8.86 0.52
CA LYS A 89 -1.41 -8.95 -0.92
C LYS A 89 -2.86 -8.65 -1.24
N ILE A 90 -3.09 -7.68 -2.12
CA ILE A 90 -4.43 -7.33 -2.60
C ILE A 90 -4.56 -7.53 -4.11
N ASP A 91 -5.79 -7.76 -4.57
CA ASP A 91 -6.16 -7.83 -5.99
C ASP A 91 -7.45 -7.02 -6.25
N ILE A 92 -7.39 -6.12 -7.23
CA ILE A 92 -8.49 -5.21 -7.60
C ILE A 92 -9.40 -5.78 -8.71
N THR A 93 -9.06 -6.91 -9.35
CA THR A 93 -9.75 -7.43 -10.55
C THR A 93 -11.26 -7.59 -10.38
N GLY A 94 -11.71 -8.06 -9.22
CA GLY A 94 -13.12 -8.26 -8.90
C GLY A 94 -13.77 -7.13 -8.10
N ALA A 95 -13.02 -6.07 -7.77
CA ALA A 95 -13.50 -4.99 -6.92
C ALA A 95 -14.48 -4.08 -7.68
N SER A 96 -15.50 -3.61 -6.98
CA SER A 96 -16.42 -2.62 -7.53
C SER A 96 -15.76 -1.26 -7.62
N ASP A 97 -16.04 -0.54 -8.70
CA ASP A 97 -15.71 0.87 -8.82
C ASP A 97 -16.68 1.71 -7.97
N VAL A 98 -16.15 2.41 -6.97
CA VAL A 98 -16.91 3.19 -6.00
C VAL A 98 -16.71 4.70 -6.15
N ARG A 99 -16.18 5.18 -7.28
CA ARG A 99 -15.93 6.61 -7.52
C ARG A 99 -17.19 7.48 -7.34
N ASP A 100 -18.35 6.94 -7.68
CA ASP A 100 -19.64 7.64 -7.57
C ASP A 100 -20.36 7.39 -6.22
N VAL A 101 -19.79 6.54 -5.36
CA VAL A 101 -20.30 6.31 -4.01
C VAL A 101 -19.85 7.45 -3.11
N LYS A 102 -20.77 8.40 -2.86
CA LYS A 102 -20.49 9.62 -2.08
C LYS A 102 -19.99 9.36 -0.65
N GLN A 103 -20.44 8.26 -0.04
CA GLN A 103 -20.11 7.89 1.33
C GLN A 103 -20.15 6.37 1.49
N LEU A 104 -19.03 5.81 1.95
CA LEU A 104 -18.94 4.43 2.42
C LEU A 104 -19.39 4.37 3.90
N PRO A 105 -20.01 3.27 4.34
CA PRO A 105 -20.42 3.11 5.73
C PRO A 105 -19.19 2.98 6.65
N VAL A 106 -19.38 3.23 7.94
CA VAL A 106 -18.34 3.08 8.98
C VAL A 106 -17.75 1.65 8.97
N SER A 107 -18.61 0.65 8.76
CA SER A 107 -18.25 -0.76 8.69
C SER A 107 -19.18 -1.51 7.73
N GLY A 108 -18.77 -2.71 7.33
CA GLY A 108 -19.45 -3.45 6.25
C GLY A 108 -19.30 -2.75 4.90
N LEU A 109 -20.00 -3.24 3.88
CA LEU A 109 -19.98 -2.65 2.54
C LEU A 109 -21.40 -2.28 2.11
N PRO A 110 -21.57 -1.27 1.23
CA PRO A 110 -22.85 -1.04 0.57
C PRO A 110 -23.33 -2.31 -0.17
N SER A 111 -24.64 -2.46 -0.34
CA SER A 111 -25.20 -3.61 -1.05
C SER A 111 -24.64 -3.70 -2.47
N GLY A 112 -24.14 -4.88 -2.85
CA GLY A 112 -23.58 -5.14 -4.18
C GLY A 112 -22.16 -4.61 -4.40
N VAL A 113 -21.57 -3.87 -3.45
CA VAL A 113 -20.17 -3.44 -3.52
C VAL A 113 -19.25 -4.56 -3.05
N VAL A 114 -18.24 -4.84 -3.86
CA VAL A 114 -17.18 -5.80 -3.58
C VAL A 114 -15.89 -5.03 -3.31
N ALA A 115 -15.31 -5.20 -2.12
CA ALA A 115 -13.99 -4.67 -1.80
C ALA A 115 -12.89 -5.45 -2.53
N VAL A 116 -11.67 -4.90 -2.55
CA VAL A 116 -10.50 -5.61 -3.07
C VAL A 116 -10.31 -6.94 -2.34
N ALA A 117 -9.91 -7.98 -3.06
CA ALA A 117 -9.50 -9.22 -2.41
C ALA A 117 -8.25 -8.93 -1.59
N LYS A 118 -8.21 -9.37 -0.33
CA LYS A 118 -7.10 -9.10 0.59
C LYS A 118 -6.67 -10.38 1.29
N SER A 119 -5.37 -10.65 1.31
CA SER A 119 -4.78 -11.79 1.99
C SER A 119 -3.51 -11.38 2.76
N PRO A 120 -3.27 -11.92 3.97
CA PRO A 120 -2.02 -11.69 4.68
C PRO A 120 -0.83 -12.17 3.85
N PHE A 121 0.25 -11.40 3.82
CA PHE A 121 1.46 -11.74 3.06
C PHE A 121 2.69 -11.86 3.96
N LEU A 122 2.96 -10.84 4.79
CA LEU A 122 4.10 -10.82 5.69
C LEU A 122 3.73 -10.11 7.00
N ASP A 123 4.07 -10.69 8.15
CA ASP A 123 3.99 -10.03 9.45
C ASP A 123 5.41 -9.68 9.93
N LEU A 124 5.75 -8.39 9.98
CA LEU A 124 7.09 -7.97 10.38
C LEU A 124 7.38 -8.25 11.86
N LEU A 125 6.33 -8.51 12.65
CA LEU A 125 6.45 -8.89 14.06
C LEU A 125 6.45 -10.41 14.28
N ASP A 126 6.48 -11.22 13.20
CA ASP A 126 6.65 -12.67 13.33
C ASP A 126 7.97 -12.97 14.07
N PRO A 127 7.93 -13.72 15.18
CA PRO A 127 9.13 -14.07 15.94
C PRO A 127 10.23 -14.75 15.12
N ALA A 128 9.89 -15.40 14.00
CA ALA A 128 10.85 -16.03 13.10
C ALA A 128 11.86 -15.03 12.50
N TYR A 129 11.49 -13.75 12.39
CA TYR A 129 12.37 -12.72 11.85
C TYR A 129 13.22 -12.03 12.93
N GLY A 130 12.86 -12.18 14.22
CA GLY A 130 13.59 -11.57 15.34
C GLY A 130 13.63 -10.04 15.30
N LEU A 131 12.69 -9.40 14.59
CA LEU A 131 12.66 -7.94 14.45
C LEU A 131 11.98 -7.24 15.64
N ALA A 132 10.90 -7.84 16.17
CA ALA A 132 10.15 -7.26 17.28
C ALA A 132 11.03 -7.08 18.53
N GLY A 133 10.90 -5.93 19.20
CA GLY A 133 11.68 -5.64 20.40
C GLY A 133 11.70 -4.15 20.74
N PRO A 134 12.43 -3.74 21.79
CA PRO A 134 12.45 -2.35 22.27
C PRO A 134 12.87 -1.32 21.23
N SER A 135 13.65 -1.72 20.23
CA SER A 135 14.16 -0.86 19.15
C SER A 135 13.33 -0.93 17.86
N PHE A 136 12.23 -1.69 17.81
CA PHE A 136 11.44 -1.78 16.59
C PHE A 136 10.81 -0.42 16.27
N PRO A 137 10.95 0.12 15.03
CA PRO A 137 10.51 1.47 14.70
C PRO A 137 8.99 1.58 14.64
N GLU A 138 8.47 2.79 14.89
CA GLU A 138 7.04 3.07 14.80
C GLU A 138 6.56 3.01 13.34
N LYS A 139 7.31 3.66 12.46
CA LYS A 139 6.89 4.06 11.11
C LYS A 139 7.55 3.24 10.03
N ILE A 140 7.10 2.00 9.85
CA ILE A 140 7.38 1.31 8.59
C ILE A 140 6.55 1.99 7.50
N GLU A 141 7.21 2.58 6.50
CA GLU A 141 6.59 3.47 5.50
C GLU A 141 7.26 3.40 4.12
N GLY A 142 8.11 2.39 3.86
CA GLY A 142 8.69 2.20 2.53
C GLY A 142 8.72 0.75 2.10
N LEU A 143 8.37 0.49 0.84
CA LEU A 143 8.40 -0.82 0.18
C LEU A 143 8.92 -0.68 -1.25
N THR A 144 9.86 -1.54 -1.62
CA THR A 144 10.27 -1.68 -3.02
C THR A 144 10.84 -3.06 -3.30
N PHE A 145 10.90 -3.43 -4.58
CA PHE A 145 11.64 -4.60 -5.02
C PHE A 145 13.03 -4.20 -5.48
N GLY A 146 14.04 -4.91 -4.97
CA GLY A 146 15.41 -4.83 -5.47
C GLY A 146 15.64 -5.80 -6.65
N PRO A 147 16.89 -5.89 -7.15
CA PRO A 147 17.26 -6.96 -8.07
C PRO A 147 16.96 -8.35 -7.48
N ASP A 148 16.61 -9.30 -8.35
CA ASP A 148 16.47 -10.69 -7.94
C ASP A 148 17.76 -11.20 -7.29
N LEU A 149 17.59 -12.04 -6.27
CA LEU A 149 18.72 -12.69 -5.60
C LEU A 149 19.37 -13.72 -6.55
N PRO A 150 20.66 -14.08 -6.34
CA PRO A 150 21.35 -15.05 -7.19
C PRO A 150 20.68 -16.42 -7.29
N ASP A 151 19.85 -16.79 -6.32
CA ASP A 151 19.07 -18.03 -6.29
C ASP A 151 17.67 -17.91 -6.92
N GLY A 152 17.36 -16.74 -7.53
CA GLY A 152 16.12 -16.47 -8.24
C GLY A 152 14.97 -15.96 -7.37
N ARG A 153 15.13 -15.87 -6.05
CA ARG A 153 14.12 -15.27 -5.17
C ARG A 153 14.03 -13.76 -5.38
N ARG A 154 12.84 -13.19 -5.16
CA ARG A 154 12.62 -11.74 -5.26
C ARG A 154 13.14 -11.05 -4.01
N MET A 155 13.91 -9.98 -4.16
CA MET A 155 14.32 -9.15 -3.03
C MET A 155 13.22 -8.12 -2.73
N LEU A 156 12.56 -8.25 -1.59
CA LEU A 156 11.66 -7.21 -1.05
C LEU A 156 12.42 -6.39 -0.01
N VAL A 157 12.49 -5.08 -0.20
CA VAL A 157 13.08 -4.13 0.74
C VAL A 157 11.96 -3.39 1.46
N VAL A 158 12.04 -3.37 2.79
CA VAL A 158 11.11 -2.67 3.68
C VAL A 158 11.90 -1.68 4.53
N THR A 159 11.44 -0.44 4.63
CA THR A 159 12.14 0.62 5.37
C THR A 159 11.23 1.34 6.35
N ASN A 160 11.85 1.99 7.34
CA ASN A 160 11.15 2.96 8.18
C ASN A 160 11.45 4.41 7.77
N ASP A 161 10.49 5.29 8.01
CA ASP A 161 10.74 6.71 8.16
C ASP A 161 11.24 6.96 9.60
N ASN A 162 12.27 7.79 9.74
CA ASN A 162 12.84 8.20 11.03
C ASN A 162 12.51 9.67 11.36
N ASP A 163 11.58 10.29 10.62
CA ASP A 163 11.16 11.69 10.77
C ASP A 163 12.32 12.70 10.60
N PHE A 164 13.40 12.31 9.91
CA PHE A 164 14.66 13.03 9.85
C PHE A 164 15.31 13.29 11.24
N VAL A 165 14.95 12.49 12.25
CA VAL A 165 15.51 12.61 13.60
C VAL A 165 16.83 11.84 13.65
N ALA A 166 17.95 12.56 13.82
CA ALA A 166 19.29 11.98 13.81
C ALA A 166 19.54 10.90 14.86
N ALA A 167 18.78 10.90 15.96
CA ALA A 167 18.87 9.91 17.03
C ALA A 167 18.02 8.65 16.78
N GLN A 168 17.24 8.62 15.69
CA GLN A 168 16.46 7.47 15.27
C GLN A 168 17.12 6.82 14.05
N ASP A 169 17.33 5.50 14.13
CA ASP A 169 17.95 4.75 13.06
C ASP A 169 17.05 4.65 11.82
N ASN A 170 17.68 4.60 10.65
CA ASN A 170 17.04 4.10 9.43
C ASN A 170 17.33 2.60 9.34
N HIS A 171 16.27 1.80 9.28
CA HIS A 171 16.32 0.37 9.12
C HIS A 171 15.94 -0.01 7.69
N PHE A 172 16.68 -0.96 7.15
CA PHE A 172 16.41 -1.60 5.87
C PHE A 172 16.28 -3.10 6.15
N TYR A 173 15.05 -3.60 6.13
CA TYR A 173 14.77 -5.03 6.25
C TYR A 173 14.67 -5.62 4.84
N VAL A 174 15.44 -6.67 4.57
CA VAL A 174 15.52 -7.28 3.25
C VAL A 174 15.03 -8.72 3.35
N PHE A 175 13.95 -9.03 2.63
CA PHE A 175 13.34 -10.35 2.61
C PHE A 175 13.57 -11.02 1.26
N ALA A 176 13.90 -12.31 1.31
CA ALA A 176 13.98 -13.17 0.14
C ALA A 176 12.63 -13.86 -0.06
N ILE A 177 11.88 -13.42 -1.07
CA ILE A 177 10.53 -13.90 -1.36
C ILE A 177 10.60 -14.98 -2.45
N ASP A 178 10.04 -16.15 -2.17
CA ASP A 178 9.95 -17.20 -3.17
C ASP A 178 9.05 -16.78 -4.34
N THR A 179 9.47 -17.12 -5.55
CA THR A 179 8.79 -16.71 -6.79
C THR A 179 7.38 -17.28 -6.92
N TRP A 180 7.08 -18.42 -6.29
CA TRP A 180 5.75 -19.03 -6.29
C TRP A 180 4.73 -18.26 -5.44
N LEU A 181 5.17 -17.41 -4.51
CA LEU A 181 4.29 -16.49 -3.78
C LEU A 181 3.83 -15.31 -4.66
N LEU A 182 4.61 -14.98 -5.67
CA LEU A 182 4.38 -13.87 -6.61
C LEU A 182 4.50 -14.35 -8.07
N PRO A 183 3.67 -15.31 -8.51
CA PRO A 183 3.84 -15.99 -9.80
C PRO A 183 3.64 -15.06 -11.01
N ASN A 184 2.90 -13.98 -10.82
CA ASN A 184 2.58 -12.99 -11.86
C ASN A 184 3.34 -11.67 -11.67
N TYR A 185 4.45 -11.67 -10.91
CA TYR A 185 5.22 -10.46 -10.67
C TYR A 185 5.75 -9.84 -11.96
N GLN A 186 5.55 -8.54 -12.10
CA GLN A 186 6.07 -7.72 -13.19
C GLN A 186 6.87 -6.57 -12.57
N ALA A 187 8.18 -6.54 -12.86
CA ALA A 187 9.02 -5.43 -12.45
C ALA A 187 8.54 -4.13 -13.10
N GLN A 188 8.69 -3.01 -12.39
CA GLN A 188 8.35 -1.70 -12.92
C GLN A 188 9.25 -1.38 -14.12
N GLN A 189 8.62 -1.06 -15.25
CA GLN A 189 9.26 -0.71 -16.53
C GLN A 189 8.69 0.63 -17.01
N ILE A 190 8.96 1.71 -16.25
CA ILE A 190 8.61 3.07 -16.70
C ILE A 190 9.64 3.48 -17.74
N SER A 191 9.38 3.17 -19.01
CA SER A 191 10.20 3.72 -20.09
C SER A 191 9.99 5.24 -20.15
N SER A 192 11.07 6.02 -20.22
CA SER A 192 11.03 7.48 -20.42
C SER A 192 10.55 7.90 -21.82
N HIS A 193 9.98 6.97 -22.60
CA HIS A 193 9.65 7.17 -24.00
C HIS A 193 8.27 7.79 -24.26
N HIS A 194 7.50 8.12 -23.23
CA HIS A 194 6.39 9.07 -23.39
C HIS A 194 6.96 10.48 -23.54
N ARG A 195 7.45 10.76 -24.74
CA ARG A 195 7.94 12.08 -25.16
C ARG A 195 6.87 13.12 -24.89
N CYS A 196 7.25 14.14 -24.15
CA CYS A 196 6.59 15.44 -24.25
C CYS A 196 6.88 15.97 -25.67
N GLU A 197 6.05 15.64 -26.65
CA GLU A 197 6.08 16.25 -27.99
C GLU A 197 5.46 17.67 -27.92
N ARG A 198 6.00 18.54 -27.07
CA ARG A 198 5.54 19.94 -26.95
C ARG A 198 6.57 21.02 -27.31
N ASP A 199 7.74 20.64 -27.82
CA ASP A 199 8.79 21.61 -28.16
C ASP A 199 9.15 21.64 -29.66
N ARG A 200 8.18 21.50 -30.57
CA ARG A 200 8.40 21.75 -32.01
C ARG A 200 7.31 22.61 -32.61
N GLU A 201 7.14 23.81 -32.08
CA GLU A 201 6.39 24.86 -32.79
C GLU A 201 6.79 26.23 -32.24
N HIS A 202 8.04 26.64 -32.46
CA HIS A 202 8.46 28.05 -32.48
C HIS A 202 9.77 28.16 -33.29
N ASP A 203 9.61 28.13 -34.62
CA ASP A 203 10.50 28.84 -35.55
C ASP A 203 9.95 30.25 -35.77
#